data_AF-A0A9W4PHZ7-F1
#
_entry.id   AF-A0A9W4PHZ7-F1
#
_cell.length_a   1.000
_cell.length_b   1.000
_cell.length_c   1.000
_cell.angle_alpha   90.00
_cell.angle_beta   90.00
_cell.angle_gamma   90.00
#
_symmetry.space_group_name_H-M   'P 1'
#
loop_
_entity.id
_entity.type
_entity.pdbx_description
1 polymer ?
#
loop_
_entity_poly.entity_id
_entity_poly.type
_entity_poly.pdbx_seq_one_letter_code
_entity_poly.pdbx_strand_id
1 'polypeptide(L)'
;MMKNGKVLITAGSTLVFGLLLFFGFQWWAPSLSAESLTEEEVNQTAKDKYPGTIIKTTKTEGEDYQIEMQLETGVYLISMDAKSGEVRSIKKETIGHAAEETAEKTPQKQLTQNEIKARISSQGDLEQIDFVQEKDNSHYKAVVNKNNEKITLILDPYTGAIIDSTMVADSIITENEAIAIAEKHVKGTGDDTEFYQPSDQTPYYLVEVELEDDRDAVVQVDGYTKEVKTITWEDDEVDDRDGHE
;
A
#
# COMPACT_ATOMS: atom_id res chain seq x y z
N MET A 1 -51.20 -57.43 38.02
CA MET A 1 -51.31 -56.54 39.20
C MET A 1 -50.67 -55.21 38.82
N MET A 2 -51.48 -54.15 38.74
CA MET A 2 -51.05 -52.77 38.46
C MET A 2 -50.15 -52.25 39.58
N LYS A 3 -49.15 -51.40 39.27
CA LYS A 3 -49.05 -50.03 39.80
C LYS A 3 -47.80 -49.28 39.32
N ASN A 4 -48.09 -48.21 38.58
CA ASN A 4 -47.46 -46.90 38.43
C ASN A 4 -46.41 -46.47 39.48
N GLY A 5 -45.42 -45.68 39.06
CA GLY A 5 -44.81 -44.69 39.97
C GLY A 5 -43.49 -44.03 39.54
N LYS A 6 -43.62 -42.87 38.89
CA LYS A 6 -42.77 -41.65 38.98
C LYS A 6 -41.42 -41.54 38.24
N VAL A 7 -41.43 -40.50 37.40
CA VAL A 7 -40.37 -39.69 36.80
C VAL A 7 -39.35 -39.18 37.83
N LEU A 8 -38.07 -39.05 37.44
CA LEU A 8 -37.31 -37.81 37.66
C LEU A 8 -36.19 -37.68 36.60
N ILE A 9 -36.18 -36.52 35.96
CA ILE A 9 -35.14 -35.99 35.06
C ILE A 9 -34.02 -35.38 35.92
N THR A 10 -32.76 -35.54 35.50
CA THR A 10 -31.65 -34.54 35.49
C THR A 10 -30.39 -35.26 34.99
N ALA A 11 -29.98 -35.02 33.73
CA ALA A 11 -28.95 -34.06 33.28
C ALA A 11 -27.52 -34.49 33.68
N GLY A 12 -26.53 -34.72 32.80
CA GLY A 12 -26.43 -34.61 31.33
C GLY A 12 -25.53 -35.73 30.79
N SER A 13 -25.66 -36.18 29.54
CA SER A 13 -25.54 -35.42 28.29
C SER A 13 -24.27 -34.56 28.33
N THR A 14 -23.21 -34.81 27.59
CA THR A 14 -23.15 -35.40 26.25
C THR A 14 -21.67 -35.64 25.99
N LEU A 15 -21.22 -36.89 26.07
CA LEU A 15 -19.88 -37.30 25.64
C LEU A 15 -20.01 -38.77 25.28
N VAL A 16 -19.55 -39.12 24.09
CA VAL A 16 -19.65 -40.45 23.46
C VAL A 16 -20.99 -40.71 22.77
N PHE A 17 -21.11 -40.38 21.48
CA PHE A 17 -21.84 -41.19 20.48
C PHE A 17 -21.67 -40.63 19.05
N GLY A 18 -20.44 -40.27 18.65
CA GLY A 18 -20.15 -39.68 17.33
C GLY A 18 -19.15 -40.48 16.49
N LEU A 19 -18.82 -41.70 16.91
CA LEU A 19 -17.91 -42.60 16.19
C LEU A 19 -18.60 -43.96 16.09
N LEU A 20 -18.99 -44.33 14.87
CA LEU A 20 -19.51 -45.64 14.46
C LEU A 20 -20.98 -45.98 14.82
N LEU A 21 -21.94 -45.26 14.23
CA LEU A 21 -23.20 -45.87 13.77
C LEU A 21 -23.26 -45.82 12.23
N PHE A 22 -22.44 -46.70 11.68
CA PHE A 22 -22.49 -47.25 10.36
C PHE A 22 -23.91 -47.87 10.08
N PHE A 23 -24.52 -47.55 8.94
CA PHE A 23 -25.10 -48.54 8.01
C PHE A 23 -26.57 -49.02 8.14
N GLY A 24 -27.49 -48.22 8.70
CA GLY A 24 -28.86 -48.70 8.94
C GLY A 24 -30.05 -48.01 8.25
N PHE A 25 -29.92 -46.79 7.71
CA PHE A 25 -31.13 -45.99 7.42
C PHE A 25 -31.08 -45.08 6.18
N GLN A 26 -30.38 -45.49 5.12
CA GLN A 26 -30.47 -44.80 3.82
C GLN A 26 -30.93 -45.76 2.71
N TRP A 27 -31.82 -46.69 3.05
CA TRP A 27 -32.49 -47.58 2.08
C TRP A 27 -33.79 -46.98 1.50
N TRP A 28 -34.10 -45.71 1.76
CA TRP A 28 -35.25 -45.07 1.09
C TRP A 28 -35.07 -43.58 0.89
N ALA A 29 -34.16 -43.21 0.00
CA ALA A 29 -34.19 -41.91 -0.66
C ALA A 29 -34.01 -42.12 -2.17
N PRO A 30 -34.85 -41.50 -3.01
CA PRO A 30 -34.77 -41.62 -4.46
C PRO A 30 -33.40 -41.10 -4.90
N SER A 31 -32.72 -41.83 -5.80
CA SER A 31 -31.48 -41.44 -6.49
C SER A 31 -30.81 -40.19 -5.94
N LEU A 32 -29.91 -40.37 -4.95
CA LEU A 32 -28.99 -39.33 -4.52
C LEU A 32 -28.07 -39.00 -5.70
N SER A 33 -28.52 -38.12 -6.59
CA SER A 33 -27.59 -37.23 -7.26
C SER A 33 -26.77 -36.62 -6.14
N ALA A 34 -25.45 -36.87 -6.11
CA ALA A 34 -24.57 -36.34 -5.07
C ALA A 34 -24.81 -34.83 -4.97
N GLU A 35 -25.56 -34.42 -3.96
CA GLU A 35 -26.01 -33.04 -3.81
C GLU A 35 -24.78 -32.28 -3.33
N SER A 36 -24.28 -31.39 -4.19
CA SER A 36 -23.15 -30.54 -3.86
C SER A 36 -23.44 -29.75 -2.58
N LEU A 37 -22.41 -29.53 -1.76
CA LEU A 37 -22.41 -28.59 -0.66
C LEU A 37 -23.10 -27.28 -1.06
N THR A 38 -23.84 -26.72 -0.11
CA THR A 38 -24.45 -25.41 -0.23
C THR A 38 -23.40 -24.32 -0.04
N GLU A 39 -23.71 -23.10 -0.49
CA GLU A 39 -22.82 -21.94 -0.30
C GLU A 39 -22.51 -21.70 1.19
N GLU A 40 -23.49 -21.92 2.07
CA GLU A 40 -23.32 -21.72 3.51
C GLU A 40 -22.36 -22.76 4.13
N GLU A 41 -22.48 -24.03 3.74
CA GLU A 41 -21.57 -25.10 4.19
C GLU A 41 -20.14 -24.87 3.72
N VAL A 42 -19.98 -24.34 2.50
CA VAL A 42 -18.70 -23.97 1.92
C VAL A 42 -18.09 -22.76 2.64
N ASN A 43 -18.90 -21.72 2.90
CA ASN A 43 -18.48 -20.54 3.64
C ASN A 43 -18.00 -20.90 5.05
N GLN A 44 -18.72 -21.79 5.73
CA GLN A 44 -18.33 -22.25 7.05
C GLN A 44 -17.02 -23.04 6.99
N THR A 45 -16.90 -23.97 6.05
CA THR A 45 -15.68 -24.75 5.84
C THR A 45 -14.46 -23.87 5.56
N ALA A 46 -14.64 -22.79 4.79
CA ALA A 46 -13.58 -21.84 4.50
C ALA A 46 -13.15 -21.02 5.74
N LYS A 47 -14.11 -20.55 6.54
CA LYS A 47 -13.83 -19.81 7.80
C LYS A 47 -13.17 -20.68 8.86
N ASP A 48 -13.51 -21.96 8.92
CA ASP A 48 -12.88 -22.91 9.85
C ASP A 48 -11.40 -23.17 9.50
N LYS A 49 -11.03 -23.05 8.21
CA LYS A 49 -9.67 -23.30 7.71
C LYS A 49 -8.82 -22.05 7.63
N TYR A 50 -9.41 -20.90 7.30
CA TYR A 50 -8.70 -19.64 7.08
C TYR A 50 -9.34 -18.52 7.91
N PRO A 51 -8.59 -17.90 8.85
CA PRO A 51 -9.09 -16.77 9.62
C PRO A 51 -9.17 -15.52 8.72
N GLY A 52 -10.38 -15.20 8.26
CA GLY A 52 -10.60 -14.10 7.32
C GLY A 52 -12.06 -13.73 7.10
N THR A 53 -12.27 -12.69 6.29
CA THR A 53 -13.62 -12.21 5.93
C THR A 53 -13.93 -12.64 4.50
N ILE A 54 -15.03 -13.37 4.32
CA ILE A 54 -15.54 -13.72 2.98
C ILE A 54 -16.12 -12.45 2.34
N ILE A 55 -15.61 -12.11 1.16
CA ILE A 55 -16.10 -11.01 0.32
C ILE A 55 -17.23 -11.54 -0.56
N LYS A 56 -17.00 -12.68 -1.22
CA LYS A 56 -17.93 -13.25 -2.18
C LYS A 56 -17.70 -14.75 -2.33
N THR A 57 -18.79 -15.49 -2.53
CA THR A 57 -18.74 -16.90 -2.92
C THR A 57 -19.54 -17.08 -4.20
N THR A 58 -18.94 -17.75 -5.18
CA THR A 58 -19.57 -18.03 -6.47
C THR A 58 -19.45 -19.52 -6.78
N LYS A 59 -20.57 -20.14 -7.15
CA LYS A 59 -20.58 -21.51 -7.65
C LYS A 59 -20.32 -21.48 -9.16
N THR A 60 -19.28 -22.15 -9.63
CA THR A 60 -19.04 -22.30 -11.07
C THR A 60 -19.93 -23.42 -11.64
N GLU A 61 -20.25 -23.36 -12.93
CA GLU A 61 -21.26 -24.23 -13.59
C GLU A 61 -20.98 -25.75 -13.52
N GLY A 62 -19.87 -26.19 -12.93
CA GLY A 62 -19.54 -27.62 -12.87
C GLY A 62 -18.54 -28.04 -11.80
N GLU A 63 -18.95 -27.98 -10.52
CA GLU A 63 -18.41 -28.78 -9.40
C GLU A 63 -17.44 -28.08 -8.42
N ASP A 64 -17.13 -26.80 -8.58
CA ASP A 64 -16.30 -26.06 -7.60
C ASP A 64 -17.00 -24.78 -7.09
N TYR A 65 -16.66 -24.41 -5.86
CA TYR A 65 -16.93 -23.09 -5.30
C TYR A 65 -15.67 -22.23 -5.34
N GLN A 66 -15.82 -21.00 -5.81
CA GLN A 66 -14.80 -19.96 -5.72
C GLN A 66 -15.15 -18.98 -4.62
N ILE A 67 -14.25 -18.84 -3.66
CA ILE A 67 -14.43 -17.98 -2.48
C ILE A 67 -13.37 -16.89 -2.52
N GLU A 68 -13.82 -15.65 -2.67
CA GLU A 68 -12.99 -14.46 -2.50
C GLU A 68 -12.96 -14.11 -1.01
N MET A 69 -11.77 -14.15 -0.41
CA MET A 69 -11.58 -13.93 1.01
C MET A 69 -10.49 -12.89 1.27
N GLN A 70 -10.81 -11.89 2.11
CA GLN A 70 -9.84 -10.95 2.66
C GLN A 70 -9.13 -11.61 3.84
N LEU A 71 -7.83 -11.83 3.69
CA LEU A 71 -6.90 -12.19 4.77
C LEU A 71 -6.04 -10.98 5.15
N GLU A 72 -5.28 -11.08 6.24
CA GLU A 72 -4.36 -10.00 6.68
C GLU A 72 -3.35 -9.63 5.59
N THR A 73 -2.93 -10.61 4.78
CA THR A 73 -1.88 -10.45 3.77
C THR A 73 -2.40 -10.05 2.38
N GLY A 74 -3.72 -9.92 2.21
CA GLY A 74 -4.37 -9.53 0.95
C GLY A 74 -5.63 -10.36 0.61
N VAL A 75 -6.17 -10.15 -0.59
CA VAL A 75 -7.32 -10.90 -1.10
C VAL A 75 -6.85 -12.19 -1.75
N TYR A 76 -7.57 -13.28 -1.48
CA TYR A 76 -7.29 -14.60 -2.03
C TYR A 76 -8.54 -15.19 -2.66
N LEU A 77 -8.35 -15.86 -3.80
CA LEU A 77 -9.34 -16.71 -4.44
C LEU A 77 -9.07 -18.17 -4.04
N ILE A 78 -10.01 -18.76 -3.31
CA ILE A 78 -9.96 -20.15 -2.84
C ILE A 78 -10.94 -20.98 -3.66
N SER A 79 -10.45 -22.01 -4.35
CA SER A 79 -11.28 -22.98 -5.09
C SER A 79 -11.49 -24.22 -4.22
N MET A 80 -12.75 -24.60 -4.00
CA MET A 80 -13.15 -25.71 -3.14
C MET A 80 -14.06 -26.67 -3.89
N ASP A 81 -13.82 -27.98 -3.76
CA ASP A 81 -14.68 -29.00 -4.35
C ASP A 81 -16.10 -28.94 -3.77
N ALA A 82 -17.09 -28.85 -4.64
CA ALA A 82 -18.48 -28.71 -4.22
C ALA A 82 -19.08 -30.02 -3.68
N LYS A 83 -18.42 -31.17 -3.76
CA LYS A 83 -18.95 -32.44 -3.21
C LYS A 83 -18.27 -32.84 -1.90
N SER A 84 -16.96 -32.62 -1.78
CA SER A 84 -16.16 -33.01 -0.62
C SER A 84 -15.80 -31.86 0.32
N GLY A 85 -15.86 -30.60 -0.16
CA GLY A 85 -15.40 -29.43 0.61
C GLY A 85 -13.87 -29.32 0.70
N GLU A 86 -13.13 -30.10 -0.10
CA GLU A 86 -11.67 -30.04 -0.14
C GLU A 86 -11.18 -28.81 -0.90
N VAL A 87 -10.19 -28.12 -0.34
CA VAL A 87 -9.55 -26.98 -1.01
C VAL A 87 -8.68 -27.50 -2.14
N ARG A 88 -9.03 -27.14 -3.37
CA ARG A 88 -8.30 -27.51 -4.59
C ARG A 88 -7.21 -26.51 -4.95
N SER A 89 -7.43 -25.22 -4.71
CA SER A 89 -6.45 -24.18 -5.02
C SER A 89 -6.64 -22.94 -4.16
N ILE A 90 -5.55 -22.22 -3.89
CA ILE A 90 -5.55 -20.90 -3.26
C ILE A 90 -4.62 -20.02 -4.08
N LYS A 91 -5.14 -18.91 -4.59
CA LYS A 91 -4.35 -17.92 -5.34
C LYS A 91 -4.52 -16.57 -4.67
N LYS A 92 -3.41 -15.93 -4.32
CA LYS A 92 -3.45 -14.51 -3.95
C LYS A 92 -3.87 -13.75 -5.20
N GLU A 93 -4.89 -12.91 -5.11
CA GLU A 93 -5.14 -11.94 -6.17
C GLU A 93 -3.98 -10.94 -6.18
N THR A 94 -2.97 -11.24 -6.99
CA THR A 94 -2.15 -10.20 -7.60
C THR A 94 -3.00 -9.58 -8.68
N ILE A 95 -3.38 -8.31 -8.53
CA ILE A 95 -4.07 -7.56 -9.58
C ILE A 95 -3.15 -7.58 -10.81
N GLY A 96 -3.43 -8.49 -11.76
CA GLY A 96 -2.50 -8.81 -12.84
C GLY A 96 -2.74 -10.15 -13.56
N HIS A 97 -3.89 -10.24 -14.23
CA HIS A 97 -4.20 -11.02 -15.45
C HIS A 97 -4.43 -12.56 -15.48
N ALA A 98 -5.53 -12.87 -16.19
CA ALA A 98 -5.92 -14.05 -16.99
C ALA A 98 -6.83 -15.09 -16.29
N ALA A 99 -8.03 -15.45 -16.79
CA ALA A 99 -8.80 -15.11 -17.99
C ALA A 99 -10.28 -15.54 -17.82
N GLU A 100 -11.20 -14.80 -18.48
CA GLU A 100 -12.51 -15.15 -19.08
C GLU A 100 -13.36 -16.27 -18.43
N GLU A 101 -14.61 -16.03 -18.01
CA GLU A 101 -15.79 -15.99 -18.90
C GLU A 101 -16.98 -15.13 -18.35
N THR A 102 -17.49 -14.28 -19.24
CA THR A 102 -18.91 -13.87 -19.43
C THR A 102 -19.71 -13.32 -18.24
N ALA A 103 -19.42 -12.06 -17.88
CA ALA A 103 -20.45 -11.11 -17.43
C ALA A 103 -20.24 -9.79 -18.16
N GLU A 104 -21.32 -9.15 -18.57
CA GLU A 104 -21.40 -8.03 -19.51
C GLU A 104 -20.27 -6.99 -19.37
N LYS A 105 -19.43 -6.91 -20.43
CA LYS A 105 -18.43 -5.84 -20.60
C LYS A 105 -19.15 -4.52 -20.79
N THR A 106 -19.45 -3.82 -19.70
CA THR A 106 -19.44 -2.36 -19.76
C THR A 106 -17.97 -1.97 -19.85
N PRO A 107 -17.49 -1.37 -20.95
CA PRO A 107 -16.10 -0.89 -20.98
C PRO A 107 -15.93 0.08 -19.82
N GLN A 108 -15.09 -0.26 -18.84
CA GLN A 108 -14.71 0.72 -17.82
C GLN A 108 -14.06 1.88 -18.56
N LYS A 109 -14.80 2.98 -18.63
CA LYS A 109 -14.37 4.19 -19.32
C LYS A 109 -13.12 4.69 -18.62
N GLN A 110 -12.00 4.74 -19.35
CA GLN A 110 -10.79 5.40 -18.89
C GLN A 110 -11.11 6.85 -18.49
N LEU A 111 -10.64 7.26 -17.32
CA LEU A 111 -10.79 8.63 -16.86
C LEU A 111 -10.02 9.57 -17.78
N THR A 112 -10.58 10.75 -18.02
CA THR A 112 -9.92 11.84 -18.73
C THR A 112 -8.95 12.59 -17.82
N GLN A 113 -7.99 13.32 -18.39
CA GLN A 113 -7.08 14.18 -17.63
C GLN A 113 -7.82 15.16 -16.69
N ASN A 114 -8.98 15.68 -17.12
CA ASN A 114 -9.79 16.57 -16.28
C ASN A 114 -10.40 15.86 -15.07
N GLU A 115 -10.86 14.62 -15.24
CA GLU A 115 -11.38 13.79 -14.15
C GLU A 115 -10.28 13.38 -13.17
N ILE A 116 -9.04 13.21 -13.64
CA ILE A 116 -7.86 12.98 -12.79
C ILE A 116 -7.46 14.25 -12.06
N LYS A 117 -7.37 15.40 -12.75
CA LYS A 117 -7.05 16.70 -12.17
C LYS A 117 -7.97 17.03 -10.98
N ALA A 118 -9.28 16.80 -11.14
CA ALA A 118 -10.25 17.03 -10.08
C ALA A 118 -9.99 16.16 -8.83
N ARG A 119 -9.54 14.90 -9.02
CA ARG A 119 -9.25 13.98 -7.92
C ARG A 119 -7.97 14.32 -7.16
N ILE A 120 -6.95 14.81 -7.85
CA ILE A 120 -5.65 15.16 -7.25
C ILE A 120 -5.57 16.62 -6.79
N SER A 121 -6.65 17.40 -6.88
CA SER A 121 -6.64 18.82 -6.51
C SER A 121 -6.27 19.07 -5.04
N SER A 122 -6.42 18.08 -4.16
CA SER A 122 -5.97 18.15 -2.76
C SER A 122 -4.49 17.80 -2.55
N GLN A 123 -3.80 17.31 -3.60
CA GLN A 123 -2.40 16.87 -3.53
C GLN A 123 -1.40 17.98 -3.83
N GLY A 124 -1.86 19.14 -4.31
CA GLY A 124 -1.02 20.28 -4.65
C GLY A 124 -1.47 20.96 -5.94
N ASP A 125 -0.74 22.00 -6.35
CA ASP A 125 -0.95 22.69 -7.60
C ASP A 125 -0.41 21.84 -8.75
N LEU A 126 -1.29 21.47 -9.69
CA LEU A 126 -0.90 20.63 -10.84
C LEU A 126 -0.02 21.41 -11.82
N GLU A 127 1.23 20.99 -11.98
CA GLU A 127 2.17 21.54 -12.97
C GLU A 127 2.09 20.79 -14.31
N GLN A 128 2.00 19.46 -14.27
CA GLN A 128 2.00 18.61 -15.48
C GLN A 128 1.15 17.35 -15.29
N ILE A 129 0.53 16.87 -16.36
CA ILE A 129 -0.14 15.57 -16.39
C ILE A 129 -0.02 14.91 -17.76
N ASP A 130 0.53 13.71 -17.79
CA ASP A 130 0.68 12.89 -18.99
C ASP A 130 -0.01 11.54 -18.83
N PHE A 131 -0.52 11.00 -19.94
CA PHE A 131 -0.96 9.62 -20.01
C PHE A 131 0.13 8.78 -20.65
N VAL A 132 0.62 7.78 -19.93
CA VAL A 132 1.67 6.87 -20.37
C VAL A 132 1.02 5.51 -20.64
N GLN A 133 1.28 4.96 -21.83
CA GLN A 133 0.80 3.64 -22.24
C GLN A 133 1.96 2.81 -22.78
N GLU A 134 2.28 1.73 -22.08
CA GLU A 134 3.33 0.77 -22.43
C GLU A 134 2.73 -0.64 -22.50
N LYS A 135 2.48 -1.16 -23.72
CA LYS A 135 1.96 -2.51 -24.02
C LYS A 135 0.76 -2.95 -23.14
N ASP A 136 1.03 -3.42 -21.92
CA ASP A 136 0.06 -3.95 -20.96
C ASP A 136 -0.10 -3.09 -19.67
N ASN A 137 0.63 -1.97 -19.57
CA ASN A 137 0.58 -1.05 -18.44
C ASN A 137 0.24 0.37 -18.93
N SER A 138 -0.83 0.95 -18.39
CA SER A 138 -1.17 2.35 -18.62
C SER A 138 -1.38 3.06 -17.30
N HIS A 139 -0.91 4.30 -17.22
CA HIS A 139 -1.03 5.14 -16.03
C HIS A 139 -1.06 6.63 -16.40
N TYR A 140 -1.61 7.43 -15.50
CA TYR A 140 -1.35 8.87 -15.52
C TYR A 140 -0.11 9.18 -14.70
N LYS A 141 0.76 10.03 -15.23
CA LYS A 141 1.88 10.62 -14.50
C LYS A 141 1.58 12.10 -14.29
N ALA A 142 1.36 12.52 -13.05
CA ALA A 142 1.06 13.91 -12.71
C ALA A 142 2.17 14.50 -11.82
N VAL A 143 2.61 15.71 -12.13
CA VAL A 143 3.55 16.48 -11.29
C VAL A 143 2.78 17.56 -10.58
N VAL A 144 2.76 17.52 -9.25
CA VAL A 144 2.10 18.51 -8.40
C VAL A 144 3.13 19.23 -7.53
N ASN A 145 2.89 20.51 -7.25
CA ASN A 145 3.66 21.31 -6.31
C ASN A 145 2.87 21.45 -5.02
N LYS A 146 3.43 20.97 -3.91
CA LYS A 146 2.82 21.06 -2.59
C LYS A 146 3.83 21.67 -1.64
N ASN A 147 3.54 22.85 -1.10
CA ASN A 147 4.44 23.53 -0.16
C ASN A 147 5.88 23.69 -0.68
N ASN A 148 6.03 24.04 -1.97
CA ASN A 148 7.33 24.14 -2.66
C ASN A 148 8.06 22.80 -2.90
N GLU A 149 7.42 21.66 -2.60
CA GLU A 149 7.93 20.33 -2.92
C GLU A 149 7.24 19.82 -4.19
N LYS A 150 8.02 19.38 -5.17
CA LYS A 150 7.48 18.74 -6.37
C LYS A 150 7.26 17.25 -6.10
N ILE A 151 6.11 16.72 -6.51
CA ILE A 151 5.75 15.32 -6.30
C ILE A 151 5.25 14.76 -7.62
N THR A 152 5.81 13.63 -8.04
CA THR A 152 5.30 12.82 -9.15
C THR A 152 4.34 11.79 -8.59
N LEU A 153 3.09 11.86 -9.02
CA LEU A 153 2.05 10.89 -8.75
C LEU A 153 1.88 9.97 -9.96
N ILE A 154 1.85 8.67 -9.73
CA ILE A 154 1.43 7.66 -10.71
C ILE A 154 0.02 7.24 -10.36
N LEU A 155 -0.92 7.38 -11.30
CA LEU A 155 -2.33 7.12 -11.06
C LEU A 155 -2.90 6.06 -11.99
N ASP A 156 -3.78 5.24 -11.41
CA ASP A 156 -4.56 4.27 -12.14
C ASP A 156 -5.51 4.98 -13.12
N PRO A 157 -5.52 4.61 -14.41
CA PRO A 157 -6.24 5.35 -15.43
C PRO A 157 -7.75 5.09 -15.44
N TYR A 158 -8.25 4.11 -14.68
CA TYR A 158 -9.67 3.77 -14.63
C TYR A 158 -10.33 4.27 -13.34
N THR A 159 -9.60 4.28 -12.23
CA THR A 159 -10.09 4.66 -10.91
C THR A 159 -9.60 6.04 -10.47
N GLY A 160 -8.43 6.47 -10.97
CA GLY A 160 -7.74 7.67 -10.51
C GLY A 160 -7.11 7.51 -9.13
N ALA A 161 -6.96 6.28 -8.64
CA ALA A 161 -6.23 6.00 -7.42
C ALA A 161 -4.74 6.28 -7.62
N ILE A 162 -4.08 6.86 -6.61
CA ILE A 162 -2.63 7.03 -6.60
C ILE A 162 -2.01 5.65 -6.36
N ILE A 163 -1.35 5.10 -7.36
CA ILE A 163 -0.64 3.81 -7.32
C ILE A 163 0.74 4.01 -6.68
N ASP A 164 1.39 5.12 -7.03
CA ASP A 164 2.70 5.47 -6.51
C ASP A 164 2.83 6.99 -6.37
N SER A 165 3.67 7.41 -5.43
CA SER A 165 3.99 8.81 -5.18
C SER A 165 5.46 8.88 -4.86
N THR A 166 6.22 9.41 -5.81
CA THR A 166 7.63 9.71 -5.62
C THR A 166 7.73 11.22 -5.50
N MET A 167 8.33 11.73 -4.43
CA MET A 167 8.78 13.12 -4.46
C MET A 167 9.61 13.25 -5.72
N VAL A 168 9.26 14.21 -6.58
CA VAL A 168 10.29 14.75 -7.46
C VAL A 168 11.20 15.38 -6.43
N ALA A 169 12.21 14.63 -6.00
CA ALA A 169 13.42 15.27 -5.56
C ALA A 169 13.64 16.28 -6.68
N ASP A 170 13.38 17.56 -6.39
CA ASP A 170 14.15 18.60 -7.00
C ASP A 170 15.54 17.99 -6.95
N SER A 171 16.10 17.70 -8.13
CA SER A 171 17.48 17.26 -8.24
C SER A 171 18.20 18.10 -7.21
N ILE A 172 18.92 17.43 -6.30
CA ILE A 172 19.76 18.08 -5.29
C ILE A 172 20.22 19.41 -5.88
N ILE A 173 19.83 20.51 -5.23
CA ILE A 173 20.03 21.86 -5.81
C ILE A 173 21.43 21.95 -6.38
N THR A 174 21.58 22.60 -7.53
CA THR A 174 22.92 22.75 -8.10
C THR A 174 23.83 23.55 -7.19
N GLU A 175 25.14 23.39 -7.31
CA GLU A 175 26.14 24.18 -6.58
C GLU A 175 25.86 25.69 -6.73
N ASN A 176 25.54 26.14 -7.95
CA ASN A 176 25.17 27.54 -8.22
C ASN A 176 23.90 28.00 -7.50
N GLU A 177 22.90 27.11 -7.34
CA GLU A 177 21.71 27.43 -6.57
C GLU A 177 22.02 27.52 -5.08
N ALA A 178 22.86 26.63 -4.55
CA ALA A 178 23.33 26.68 -3.17
C ALA A 178 24.12 27.98 -2.90
N ILE A 179 25.03 28.38 -3.81
CA ILE A 179 25.75 29.67 -3.76
C ILE A 179 24.77 30.83 -3.70
N ALA A 180 23.83 30.92 -4.64
CA ALA A 180 22.88 32.02 -4.70
C ALA A 180 22.00 32.12 -3.43
N ILE A 181 21.67 30.99 -2.80
CA ILE A 181 20.96 30.94 -1.52
C ILE A 181 21.85 31.49 -0.40
N ALA A 182 23.10 31.02 -0.32
CA ALA A 182 24.06 31.42 0.71
C ALA A 182 24.40 32.92 0.62
N GLU A 183 24.80 33.40 -0.56
CA GLU A 183 25.07 34.82 -0.86
C GLU A 183 23.93 35.73 -0.42
N LYS A 184 22.70 35.37 -0.77
CA LYS A 184 21.52 36.13 -0.40
C LYS A 184 21.29 36.16 1.11
N HIS A 185 21.60 35.06 1.80
CA HIS A 185 21.34 34.90 3.22
C HIS A 185 22.32 35.72 4.07
N VAL A 186 23.62 35.63 3.77
CA VAL A 186 24.67 36.33 4.53
C VAL A 186 25.11 37.66 3.91
N LYS A 187 24.60 37.99 2.72
CA LYS A 187 24.90 39.21 1.95
C LYS A 187 26.38 39.34 1.60
N GLY A 188 26.98 38.26 1.12
CA GLY A 188 28.37 38.20 0.67
C GLY A 188 28.48 37.66 -0.77
N THR A 189 29.71 37.30 -1.15
CA THR A 189 30.04 36.68 -2.44
C THR A 189 30.44 35.23 -2.19
N GLY A 190 29.78 34.27 -2.84
CA GLY A 190 30.13 32.86 -2.69
C GLY A 190 31.30 32.49 -3.59
N ASP A 191 32.21 31.65 -3.10
CA ASP A 191 33.37 31.16 -3.86
C ASP A 191 33.27 29.66 -4.15
N ASP A 192 33.54 28.82 -3.15
CA ASP A 192 33.54 27.37 -3.28
C ASP A 192 32.35 26.68 -2.58
N THR A 193 32.03 25.48 -3.04
CA THR A 193 30.97 24.65 -2.45
C THR A 193 31.36 23.19 -2.37
N GLU A 194 31.07 22.57 -1.23
CA GLU A 194 31.23 21.13 -1.05
C GLU A 194 29.89 20.43 -0.87
N PHE A 195 29.72 19.30 -1.54
CA PHE A 195 28.50 18.51 -1.47
C PHE A 195 28.64 17.25 -0.59
N TYR A 196 27.68 17.05 0.31
CA TYR A 196 27.68 15.96 1.28
C TYR A 196 26.42 15.09 1.18
N GLN A 197 26.61 13.76 1.20
CA GLN A 197 25.54 12.74 1.23
C GLN A 197 25.74 11.71 2.37
N PRO A 198 25.64 12.13 3.63
CA PRO A 198 25.66 11.19 4.75
C PRO A 198 24.40 10.30 4.76
N SER A 199 24.50 9.11 5.36
CA SER A 199 23.40 8.13 5.36
C SER A 199 22.30 8.40 6.39
N ASP A 200 22.51 9.33 7.33
CA ASP A 200 21.65 9.60 8.49
C ASP A 200 20.99 11.00 8.47
N GLN A 201 21.24 11.82 7.45
CA GLN A 201 20.59 13.12 7.26
C GLN A 201 20.38 13.43 5.78
N THR A 202 19.64 14.50 5.48
CA THR A 202 19.44 14.99 4.12
C THR A 202 20.77 15.44 3.51
N PRO A 203 21.02 15.18 2.20
CA PRO A 203 22.15 15.78 1.49
C PRO A 203 22.14 17.30 1.60
N TYR A 204 23.32 17.89 1.63
CA TYR A 204 23.48 19.34 1.83
C TYR A 204 24.74 19.85 1.14
N TYR A 205 24.78 21.16 0.92
CA TYR A 205 25.96 21.90 0.50
C TYR A 205 26.53 22.68 1.68
N LEU A 206 27.86 22.75 1.76
CA LEU A 206 28.58 23.76 2.52
C LEU A 206 29.11 24.78 1.52
N VAL A 207 28.74 26.05 1.69
CA VAL A 207 29.15 27.14 0.81
C VAL A 207 30.00 28.11 1.59
N GLU A 208 31.21 28.38 1.10
CA GLU A 208 32.07 29.45 1.62
C GLU A 208 31.61 30.79 1.02
N VAL A 209 31.41 31.78 1.90
CA VAL A 209 30.95 33.11 1.51
C VAL A 209 31.83 34.16 2.16
N GLU A 210 32.46 34.97 1.31
CA GLU A 210 33.30 36.11 1.70
C GLU A 210 32.44 37.37 1.82
N LEU A 211 32.60 38.10 2.92
CA LEU A 211 31.90 39.36 3.19
C LEU A 211 32.82 40.58 2.96
N GLU A 212 32.24 41.76 2.77
CA GLU A 212 32.98 43.01 2.52
C GLU A 212 33.96 43.42 3.64
N ASP A 213 33.83 42.83 4.83
CA ASP A 213 34.67 43.12 6.00
C ASP A 213 35.76 42.06 6.25
N ASP A 214 36.17 41.35 5.19
CA ASP A 214 37.19 40.29 5.20
C ASP A 214 36.85 39.13 6.15
N ARG A 215 35.57 38.95 6.47
CA ARG A 215 35.06 37.82 7.27
C ARG A 215 34.50 36.75 6.37
N ASP A 216 34.80 35.50 6.73
CA ASP A 216 34.35 34.32 6.01
C ASP A 216 33.27 33.57 6.80
N ALA A 217 32.27 33.09 6.07
CA ALA A 217 31.19 32.28 6.60
C ALA A 217 31.02 30.99 5.79
N VAL A 218 30.86 29.87 6.49
CA VAL A 218 30.44 28.60 5.90
C VAL A 218 28.95 28.41 6.15
N VAL A 219 28.17 28.40 5.06
CA VAL A 219 26.71 28.28 5.08
C VAL A 219 26.29 26.88 4.68
N GLN A 220 25.56 26.18 5.56
CA GLN A 220 24.97 24.88 5.27
C GLN A 220 23.59 25.03 4.64
N VAL A 221 23.43 24.62 3.37
CA VAL A 221 22.17 24.67 2.63
C VAL A 221 21.64 23.25 2.40
N ASP A 222 20.40 22.98 2.81
CA ASP A 222 19.77 21.69 2.61
C ASP A 222 19.47 21.44 1.12
N GLY A 223 19.94 20.29 0.62
CA GLY A 223 19.96 19.97 -0.80
C GLY A 223 18.59 19.76 -1.43
N TYR A 224 17.55 19.54 -0.62
CA TYR A 224 16.18 19.32 -1.10
C TYR A 224 15.25 20.48 -0.76
N THR A 225 15.31 20.98 0.48
CA THR A 225 14.41 22.01 1.00
C THR A 225 14.88 23.43 0.71
N LYS A 226 16.15 23.61 0.29
CA LYS A 226 16.78 24.92 0.03
C LYS A 226 16.88 25.81 1.26
N GLU A 227 16.62 25.24 2.44
CA GLU A 227 16.71 25.95 3.72
C GLU A 227 18.17 26.06 4.16
N VAL A 228 18.53 27.23 4.69
CA VAL A 228 19.80 27.40 5.41
C VAL A 228 19.65 26.77 6.80
N LYS A 229 20.47 25.77 7.10
CA LYS A 229 20.44 25.01 8.37
C LYS A 229 21.38 25.59 9.42
N THR A 230 22.60 25.94 9.02
CA THR A 230 23.67 26.42 9.92
C THR A 230 24.51 27.47 9.21
N ILE A 231 25.09 28.39 9.98
CA ILE A 231 26.10 29.36 9.53
C ILE A 231 27.23 29.32 10.55
N THR A 232 28.45 29.03 10.11
CA THR A 232 29.67 29.04 10.93
C THR A 232 30.56 30.19 10.46
N TRP A 233 31.11 30.97 11.40
CA TRP A 233 32.00 32.09 11.10
C TRP A 233 33.44 31.68 11.43
N GLU A 234 34.39 31.95 10.53
CA GLU A 234 35.79 31.52 10.72
C GLU A 234 36.54 32.33 11.78
N ASP A 235 35.99 33.47 12.23
CA ASP A 235 36.60 34.32 13.26
C ASP A 235 36.43 33.80 14.71
N ASP A 236 35.73 32.68 14.91
CA ASP A 236 35.43 32.14 16.23
C ASP A 236 36.49 31.16 16.78
N GLU A 237 37.73 31.18 16.25
CA GLU A 237 38.90 30.69 17.00
C GLU A 237 39.20 31.67 18.15
N VAL A 238 38.40 31.60 19.22
CA VAL A 238 38.77 32.14 20.53
C VAL A 238 40.08 31.49 20.97
N ASP A 239 41.16 32.26 20.89
CA ASP A 239 42.49 31.96 21.39
C ASP A 239 42.43 31.76 22.91
N ASP A 240 42.09 30.54 23.35
CA ASP A 240 42.26 30.09 24.73
C ASP A 240 43.76 29.80 25.00
N ARG A 241 44.58 30.86 24.99
CA ARG A 241 45.95 30.95 25.51
C ARG A 241 46.14 32.38 26.03
N ASP A 242 46.40 32.68 27.30
CA ASP A 242 47.20 32.01 28.30
C ASP A 242 46.66 32.34 29.70
N GLY A 243 46.41 31.31 30.50
CA GLY A 243 46.04 31.41 31.91
C GLY A 243 46.90 30.50 32.78
N HIS A 244 48.23 30.69 32.76
CA HIS A 244 49.21 30.16 33.71
C HIS A 244 50.46 31.08 33.62
N GLU A 245 51.03 31.72 34.64
CA GLU A 245 51.03 31.61 36.11
C GLU A 245 51.10 33.02 36.76
#